data_AF-A0A2T3HU39-F1
#
_entry.id   AF-A0A2T3HU39-F1
#
_cell.length_a   1.000
_cell.length_b   1.000
_cell.length_c   1.000
_cell.angle_alpha   90.00
_cell.angle_beta   90.00
_cell.angle_gamma   90.00
#
_symmetry.space_group_name_H-M   'P 1'
#
loop_
_entity.id
_entity.type
_entity.pdbx_description
1 polymer ?
#
loop_
_entity_poly.entity_id
_entity_poly.type
_entity_poly.pdbx_seq_one_letter_code
_entity_poly.pdbx_strand_id
1 'polypeptide(L)'
;MELVANVWPVVDITTGFVQRYFIRAYAIDAEDKIISAVLNGLASSDFRISKVFKIPPQFEMMSEHSTISGIVSIDMFQQEIPIILEEGYKSLEKDYLRIQGVDISSGTPQVVNVVPRFPENPYILITVLIETIDGQLIPQLGQ
;
A
#
# COMPACT_ATOMS: atom_id res chain seq x y z
N MET A 1 16.26 6.80 -6.49
CA MET A 1 15.41 6.57 -5.30
C MET A 1 13.94 6.73 -5.65
N GLU A 2 13.20 5.63 -5.57
CA GLU A 2 11.76 5.57 -5.85
C GLU A 2 11.01 5.05 -4.62
N LEU A 3 9.70 5.31 -4.54
CA LEU A 3 8.87 4.69 -3.51
C LEU A 3 8.38 3.32 -3.97
N VAL A 4 8.56 2.34 -3.07
CA VAL A 4 8.01 0.97 -3.17
C VAL A 4 7.11 0.71 -1.96
N ALA A 5 6.20 -0.27 -2.01
CA ALA A 5 5.28 -0.48 -0.89
C ALA A 5 4.95 -1.94 -0.59
N ASN A 6 4.67 -2.21 0.69
CA ASN A 6 3.88 -3.35 1.11
C ASN A 6 2.42 -2.92 1.24
N VAL A 7 1.53 -3.73 0.68
CA VAL A 7 0.07 -3.54 0.72
C VAL A 7 -0.56 -4.79 1.30
N TRP A 8 -1.46 -4.61 2.25
CA TRP A 8 -2.18 -5.70 2.87
C TRP A 8 -3.69 -5.48 2.80
N PRO A 9 -4.39 -6.04 1.79
CA PRO A 9 -5.84 -6.10 1.83
C PRO A 9 -6.28 -6.97 3.02
N VAL A 10 -7.27 -6.49 3.76
CA VAL A 10 -7.84 -7.24 4.89
C VAL A 10 -9.11 -7.95 4.43
N VAL A 11 -9.02 -9.27 4.32
CA VAL A 11 -10.13 -10.15 3.98
C VAL A 11 -10.81 -10.60 5.27
N ASP A 12 -12.08 -10.26 5.41
CA ASP A 12 -12.93 -10.77 6.49
C ASP A 12 -13.18 -12.28 6.29
N ILE A 13 -12.90 -13.10 7.30
CA ILE A 13 -13.00 -14.57 7.19
C ILE A 13 -14.44 -15.07 6.97
N THR A 14 -15.44 -14.29 7.38
CA THR A 14 -16.85 -14.68 7.33
C THR A 14 -17.43 -14.43 5.95
N THR A 15 -17.05 -13.31 5.34
CA THR A 15 -17.64 -12.83 4.08
C THR A 15 -16.72 -13.03 2.89
N GLY A 16 -15.41 -13.17 3.10
CA GLY A 16 -14.41 -13.23 2.04
C GLY A 16 -14.14 -11.89 1.35
N PHE A 17 -14.66 -10.79 1.89
CA PHE A 17 -14.53 -9.46 1.29
C PHE A 17 -13.47 -8.59 1.95
N VAL A 18 -12.98 -7.64 1.16
CA VAL A 18 -12.06 -6.60 1.56
C VAL A 18 -12.82 -5.28 1.68
N GLN A 19 -12.77 -4.66 2.85
CA GLN A 19 -13.35 -3.34 3.11
C GLN A 19 -12.28 -2.28 3.42
N ARG A 20 -11.08 -2.73 3.78
CA ARG A 20 -9.94 -1.88 4.09
C ARG A 20 -8.64 -2.57 3.69
N TYR A 21 -7.63 -1.75 3.46
CA TYR A 21 -6.27 -2.20 3.24
C TYR A 21 -5.30 -1.37 4.06
N PHE A 22 -4.15 -1.98 4.29
CA PHE A 22 -3.05 -1.44 5.04
C PHE A 22 -1.94 -1.17 4.02
N ILE A 23 -1.24 -0.05 4.12
CA ILE A 23 -0.15 0.28 3.19
C ILE A 23 0.98 0.99 3.91
N ARG A 24 2.20 0.60 3.56
CA ARG A 24 3.43 1.23 4.02
C ARG A 24 4.41 1.33 2.88
N ALA A 25 4.91 2.53 2.62
CA ALA A 25 5.92 2.75 1.59
C ALA A 25 7.31 2.99 2.17
N TYR A 26 8.29 2.67 1.33
CA TYR A 26 9.70 2.71 1.63
C TYR A 26 10.41 3.39 0.47
N ALA A 27 11.37 4.27 0.79
CA ALA A 27 12.27 4.82 -0.21
C ALA A 27 13.48 3.90 -0.30
N ILE A 28 13.56 3.12 -1.38
CA ILE A 28 14.63 2.14 -1.61
C ILE A 28 15.29 2.47 -2.95
N ASP A 29 16.62 2.45 -2.96
CA ASP A 29 17.43 2.60 -4.16
C ASP A 29 18.28 1.34 -4.31
N ALA A 30 17.71 0.32 -4.95
CA ALA A 30 18.31 -0.99 -5.11
C ALA A 30 17.68 -1.74 -6.29
N GLU A 31 18.30 -2.83 -6.71
CA GLU A 31 17.73 -3.73 -7.72
C GLU A 31 16.46 -4.43 -7.20
N ASP A 32 15.55 -4.79 -8.11
CA ASP A 32 14.27 -5.45 -7.82
C ASP A 32 14.39 -6.67 -6.90
N LYS A 33 15.45 -7.45 -7.03
CA LYS A 33 15.70 -8.62 -6.17
C LYS A 33 15.89 -8.22 -4.71
N ILE A 34 16.58 -7.11 -4.46
CA ILE A 34 16.81 -6.58 -3.11
C ILE A 34 15.50 -5.97 -2.58
N ILE A 35 14.81 -5.19 -3.41
CA ILE A 35 13.49 -4.62 -3.07
C ILE A 35 12.54 -5.74 -2.64
N SER A 36 12.42 -6.79 -3.46
CA SER A 36 11.59 -7.95 -3.20
C SER A 36 11.95 -8.63 -1.87
N ALA A 37 13.24 -8.86 -1.61
CA ALA A 37 13.69 -9.49 -0.37
C ALA A 37 13.34 -8.65 0.87
N VAL A 38 13.53 -7.32 0.79
CA VAL A 38 13.18 -6.39 1.87
C VAL A 38 11.67 -6.40 2.12
N LEU A 39 10.86 -6.25 1.06
CA LEU A 39 9.41 -6.22 1.17
C LEU A 39 8.86 -7.52 1.76
N ASN A 40 9.35 -8.68 1.30
CA ASN A 40 8.97 -9.99 1.83
C ASN A 40 9.35 -10.15 3.30
N GLY A 41 10.56 -9.74 3.70
CA GLY A 41 11.00 -9.81 5.09
C GLY A 41 10.11 -9.01 6.05
N LEU A 42 9.58 -7.87 5.58
CA LEU A 42 8.72 -6.97 6.36
C LEU A 42 7.22 -7.32 6.27
N ALA A 43 6.80 -8.13 5.29
CA ALA A 43 5.40 -8.43 5.02
C ALA A 43 4.67 -9.08 6.21
N SER A 44 5.39 -9.81 7.07
CA SER A 44 4.83 -10.51 8.22
C SER A 44 4.49 -9.61 9.43
N SER A 45 5.05 -8.39 9.50
CA SER A 45 5.00 -7.57 10.71
C SER A 45 4.58 -6.12 10.48
N ASP A 46 5.01 -5.51 9.38
CA ASP A 46 4.95 -4.04 9.23
C ASP A 46 3.53 -3.50 9.03
N PHE A 47 2.56 -4.37 8.73
CA PHE A 47 1.15 -3.98 8.72
C PHE A 47 0.73 -3.35 10.06
N ARG A 48 1.33 -3.76 11.18
CA ARG A 48 1.02 -3.25 12.53
C ARG A 48 1.33 -1.75 12.71
N ILE A 49 2.21 -1.20 11.88
CA ILE A 49 2.63 0.21 11.90
C ILE A 49 2.33 0.93 10.58
N SER A 50 1.52 0.30 9.72
CA SER A 50 1.13 0.84 8.43
C SER A 50 -0.07 1.79 8.55
N LYS A 51 -0.34 2.55 7.48
CA LYS A 51 -1.54 3.36 7.39
C LYS A 51 -2.71 2.52 6.89
N VAL A 52 -3.90 2.78 7.43
CA VAL A 52 -5.12 2.09 7.05
C VAL A 52 -5.96 2.99 6.15
N PHE A 53 -6.44 2.42 5.04
CA PHE A 53 -7.34 3.07 4.09
C PHE A 53 -8.55 2.19 3.86
N LYS A 54 -9.69 2.82 3.60
CA LYS A 54 -10.91 2.12 3.20
C LYS A 54 -10.90 1.89 1.69
N ILE A 55 -11.61 0.86 1.25
CA ILE A 55 -11.90 0.70 -0.17
C ILE A 55 -12.74 1.89 -0.63
N PRO A 56 -12.44 2.50 -1.79
CA PRO A 56 -13.18 3.64 -2.28
C PRO A 56 -14.69 3.34 -2.47
N PRO A 57 -15.58 4.31 -2.20
CA PRO A 57 -17.02 4.06 -2.19
C PRO A 57 -17.61 3.71 -3.56
N GLN A 58 -16.92 4.02 -4.67
CA GLN A 58 -17.36 3.62 -6.02
C GLN A 58 -17.33 2.11 -6.26
N PHE A 59 -16.63 1.35 -5.41
CA PHE A 59 -16.69 -0.10 -5.44
C PHE A 59 -17.90 -0.57 -4.63
N GLU A 60 -18.87 -1.14 -5.32
CA GLU A 60 -20.14 -1.55 -4.75
C GLU A 60 -20.40 -3.03 -4.99
N MET A 61 -21.05 -3.66 -4.01
CA MET A 61 -21.56 -5.01 -4.14
C MET A 61 -23.07 -5.02 -3.88
N MET A 62 -23.80 -5.61 -4.82
CA MET A 62 -25.23 -5.83 -4.69
C MET A 62 -25.50 -7.16 -4.00
N SER A 63 -26.23 -7.11 -2.89
CA SER A 63 -26.89 -8.25 -2.26
C SER A 63 -28.39 -8.20 -2.55
N GLU A 64 -29.10 -9.30 -2.32
CA GLU A 64 -30.57 -9.41 -2.50
C GLU A 64 -31.36 -8.36 -1.70
N HIS A 65 -30.77 -7.79 -0.63
CA HIS A 65 -31.45 -6.87 0.28
C HIS A 65 -30.81 -5.48 0.36
N SER A 66 -29.62 -5.26 -0.20
CA SER A 66 -28.92 -3.98 -0.10
C SER A 66 -27.71 -3.89 -1.02
N THR A 67 -27.35 -2.67 -1.44
CA THR A 67 -26.03 -2.36 -1.99
C THR A 67 -25.10 -1.94 -0.87
N ILE A 68 -23.93 -2.55 -0.79
CA ILE A 68 -22.87 -2.20 0.15
C ILE A 68 -21.75 -1.53 -0.65
N SER A 69 -21.40 -0.29 -0.28
CA SER A 69 -20.31 0.47 -0.90
C SER A 69 -19.01 0.35 -0.10
N GLY A 70 -17.88 0.53 -0.77
CA GLY A 70 -16.55 0.41 -0.17
C GLY A 70 -16.18 -1.03 0.16
N ILE A 71 -16.55 -1.97 -0.72
CA ILE A 71 -16.27 -3.40 -0.54
C ILE A 71 -15.90 -4.05 -1.87
N VAL A 72 -14.94 -4.96 -1.87
CA VAL A 72 -14.52 -5.75 -3.04
C VAL A 72 -14.17 -7.18 -2.64
N SER A 73 -14.19 -8.12 -3.59
CA SER A 73 -13.53 -9.41 -3.41
C SER A 73 -12.00 -9.25 -3.50
N ILE A 74 -11.25 -10.25 -3.03
CA ILE A 74 -9.79 -10.23 -3.18
C ILE A 74 -9.35 -10.23 -4.66
N ASP A 75 -10.08 -10.94 -5.53
CA ASP A 75 -9.78 -10.97 -6.97
C ASP A 75 -9.98 -9.59 -7.60
N MET A 76 -11.08 -8.91 -7.27
CA MET A 76 -11.37 -7.55 -7.73
C MET A 76 -10.32 -6.56 -7.18
N PHE A 77 -9.90 -6.73 -5.92
CA PHE A 77 -8.83 -5.91 -5.35
C PHE A 77 -7.55 -6.02 -6.18
N GLN A 78 -7.16 -7.24 -6.58
CA GLN A 78 -5.94 -7.48 -7.38
C GLN A 78 -6.05 -6.93 -8.81
N GLN A 79 -7.24 -6.93 -9.40
CA GLN A 79 -7.47 -6.39 -10.73
C GLN A 79 -7.47 -4.86 -10.75
N GLU A 80 -7.94 -4.23 -9.67
CA GLU A 80 -8.19 -2.78 -9.59
C GLU A 80 -7.22 -2.05 -8.66
N ILE A 81 -6.04 -2.63 -8.42
CA ILE A 81 -4.98 -2.05 -7.57
C ILE A 81 -4.75 -0.56 -7.86
N PRO A 82 -4.55 -0.11 -9.12
CA PRO A 82 -4.21 1.30 -9.37
C PRO A 82 -5.30 2.26 -8.89
N ILE A 83 -6.56 1.88 -9.05
CA ILE A 83 -7.73 2.70 -8.66
C ILE A 83 -7.93 2.67 -7.15
N ILE A 84 -7.80 1.48 -6.53
CA ILE A 84 -8.01 1.31 -5.09
C ILE A 84 -6.94 2.02 -4.26
N LEU A 85 -5.69 2.00 -4.73
CA LEU A 85 -4.53 2.53 -4.00
C LEU A 85 -4.25 4.02 -4.25
N GLU A 86 -4.91 4.65 -5.23
CA GLU A 86 -4.61 6.02 -5.67
C GLU A 86 -4.58 7.03 -4.50
N GLU A 87 -5.62 7.04 -3.66
CA GLU A 87 -5.69 7.94 -2.50
C GLU A 87 -4.66 7.56 -1.43
N GLY A 88 -4.36 6.28 -1.28
CA GLY A 88 -3.30 5.77 -0.41
C GLY A 88 -1.93 6.31 -0.80
N TYR A 89 -1.59 6.24 -2.09
CA TYR A 89 -0.34 6.79 -2.63
C TYR A 89 -0.25 8.30 -2.43
N LYS A 90 -1.29 9.05 -2.83
CA LYS A 90 -1.33 10.51 -2.66
C LYS A 90 -1.19 10.94 -1.20
N SER A 91 -1.77 10.19 -0.26
CA SER A 91 -1.59 10.46 1.16
C SER A 91 -0.14 10.25 1.57
N LEU A 92 0.42 9.06 1.28
CA LEU A 92 1.78 8.70 1.67
C LEU A 92 2.82 9.68 1.14
N GLU A 93 2.72 10.09 -0.13
CA GLU A 93 3.63 11.09 -0.73
C GLU A 93 3.61 12.45 -0.01
N LYS A 94 2.48 12.83 0.61
CA LYS A 94 2.37 14.07 1.40
C LYS A 94 2.96 13.92 2.80
N ASP A 95 2.95 12.72 3.35
CA ASP A 95 3.41 12.44 4.71
C ASP A 95 4.93 12.35 4.82
N TYR A 96 5.62 12.01 3.74
CA TYR A 96 7.07 11.88 3.78
C TYR A 96 7.77 13.25 3.91
N LEU A 97 8.76 13.29 4.79
CA LEU A 97 9.62 14.45 4.98
C LEU A 97 10.27 14.82 3.64
N ARG A 98 10.16 16.09 3.27
CA ARG A 98 10.90 16.65 2.14
C ARG A 98 12.38 16.47 2.45
N ILE A 99 13.10 15.77 1.57
CA ILE A 99 14.55 15.68 1.71
C ILE A 99 15.08 17.06 1.35
N GLN A 100 15.52 17.79 2.38
CA GLN A 100 16.17 19.07 2.23
C GLN A 100 17.67 18.82 2.07
N GLY A 101 18.22 19.28 0.96
CA GLY A 101 19.64 19.24 0.68
C GLY A 101 20.11 20.54 0.06
N VAL A 102 21.44 20.68 -0.02
CA VAL A 102 22.09 21.75 -0.77
C VAL A 102 22.93 21.08 -1.84
N ASP A 103 22.54 21.25 -3.10
CA ASP A 103 23.36 20.85 -4.24
C ASP A 103 24.43 21.91 -4.47
N ILE A 104 25.68 21.49 -4.36
CA ILE A 104 26.88 22.31 -4.59
C ILE A 104 27.57 21.96 -5.91
N SER A 105 27.09 20.93 -6.63
CA SER A 105 27.72 20.44 -7.87
C SER A 105 27.62 21.44 -9.03
N SER A 106 26.64 22.35 -8.99
CA SER A 106 26.44 23.40 -9.98
C SER A 106 27.24 24.69 -9.71
N GLY A 107 28.12 24.70 -8.70
CA GLY A 107 28.94 25.87 -8.33
C GLY A 107 28.20 26.98 -7.57
N THR A 108 26.87 26.90 -7.47
CA THR A 108 26.06 27.72 -6.56
C THR A 108 25.19 26.80 -5.69
N PRO A 109 25.18 26.99 -4.36
CA PRO A 109 24.31 26.24 -3.47
C PRO A 109 22.83 26.37 -3.89
N GLN A 110 22.25 25.29 -4.42
CA GLN A 110 20.82 25.22 -4.71
C GLN A 110 20.11 24.36 -3.67
N VAL A 111 19.00 24.86 -3.12
CA VAL A 111 18.15 24.06 -2.24
C VAL A 111 17.49 22.97 -3.08
N VAL A 112 17.83 21.73 -2.80
CA VAL A 112 17.13 20.58 -3.38
C VAL A 112 16.00 20.20 -2.45
N ASN A 113 14.78 20.22 -2.97
CA ASN A 113 13.60 19.64 -2.33
C ASN A 113 13.17 18.42 -3.14
N VAL A 114 13.68 17.25 -2.79
CA VAL A 114 13.18 16.01 -3.37
C VAL A 114 12.03 15.50 -2.51
N VAL A 115 10.85 15.37 -3.13
CA VAL A 115 9.72 14.63 -2.57
C VAL A 115 9.73 13.26 -3.24
N PRO A 116 10.01 12.17 -2.50
CA PRO A 116 9.89 10.83 -3.05
C PRO A 116 8.46 10.62 -3.56
N ARG A 117 8.32 10.04 -4.75
CA ARG A 117 7.04 9.69 -5.35
C ARG A 117 7.03 8.23 -5.76
N PHE A 118 5.84 7.66 -5.88
CA PHE A 118 5.68 6.39 -6.55
C PHE A 118 5.91 6.59 -8.06
N PRO A 119 6.65 5.69 -8.73
CA PRO A 119 6.72 5.70 -10.18
C PRO A 119 5.36 5.26 -10.77
N GLU A 120 5.18 5.41 -12.08
CA GLU A 120 3.93 5.02 -12.76
C GLU A 120 3.56 3.54 -12.54
N ASN A 121 4.57 2.67 -12.48
CA ASN A 121 4.45 1.26 -12.16
C ASN A 121 5.23 0.94 -10.88
N PRO A 122 4.66 1.23 -9.69
CA PRO A 122 5.36 1.03 -8.43
C PRO A 122 5.60 -0.46 -8.15
N TYR A 123 6.80 -0.78 -7.66
CA TYR A 123 7.04 -2.10 -7.11
C TYR A 123 6.25 -2.24 -5.80
N ILE A 124 5.24 -3.12 -5.83
CA ILE A 124 4.42 -3.42 -4.67
C ILE A 124 4.45 -4.90 -4.37
N LEU A 125 4.44 -5.24 -3.09
CA LEU A 125 4.19 -6.59 -2.62
C LEU A 125 2.83 -6.62 -1.91
N ILE A 126 1.97 -7.53 -2.36
CA ILE A 126 0.65 -7.73 -1.76
C ILE A 126 0.72 -8.96 -0.85
N THR A 127 0.31 -8.80 0.40
CA THR A 127 0.18 -9.88 1.37
C THR A 127 -1.20 -9.82 1.99
N VAL A 128 -2.02 -10.86 1.76
CA VAL A 128 -3.39 -10.87 2.28
C VAL A 128 -3.37 -11.00 3.80
N LEU A 129 -4.13 -10.16 4.50
CA LEU A 129 -4.44 -10.35 5.92
C LEU A 129 -5.82 -10.98 6.04
N ILE A 130 -5.93 -12.09 6.76
CA ILE A 130 -7.22 -12.64 7.17
C ILE A 130 -7.61 -12.03 8.51
N GLU A 131 -8.75 -11.35 8.54
CA GLU A 131 -9.40 -10.91 9.76
C GLU A 131 -10.30 -12.03 10.29
N THR A 132 -9.92 -12.57 11.44
CA THR A 132 -10.69 -13.59 12.16
C THR A 132 -11.91 -12.99 12.84
N ILE A 133 -12.84 -13.84 13.28
CA ILE A 133 -14.06 -13.43 14.01
C ILE A 133 -13.72 -12.66 15.30
N ASP A 134 -12.57 -12.95 15.92
CA ASP A 134 -12.08 -12.26 17.12
C ASP A 134 -11.33 -10.94 16.81
N GLY A 135 -11.31 -10.52 15.54
CA GLY A 135 -10.63 -9.31 15.08
C GLY A 135 -9.11 -9.43 14.96
N GLN A 136 -8.55 -10.64 15.09
CA GLN A 136 -7.12 -10.84 14.86
C GLN A 136 -6.80 -10.80 13.36
N LEU A 137 -5.67 -10.18 13.02
CA LEU A 137 -5.15 -10.09 11.64
C LEU A 137 -4.01 -11.08 11.45
N ILE A 138 -4.18 -12.03 10.53
CA ILE A 138 -3.22 -13.11 10.25
C ILE A 138 -2.70 -12.96 8.81
N PRO A 139 -1.40 -12.66 8.60
CA PRO A 139 -0.83 -12.56 7.27
C PRO A 139 -0.72 -13.93 6.59
N GLN A 140 -1.21 -13.99 5.36
CA GLN A 140 -1.03 -15.09 4.43
C GLN A 140 0.17 -14.79 3.55
N LEU A 141 1.34 -15.26 4.00
CA LEU A 141 2.56 -15.16 3.22
C LEU A 141 2.48 -16.22 2.12
N GLY A 142 2.61 -15.80 0.86
CA GLY A 142 2.77 -16.74 -0.24
C GLY A 142 4.01 -17.61 -0.01
N GLN A 143 3.88 -18.93 -0.17
CA GLN A 143 5.03 -19.83 -0.21
C GLN A 143 5.75 -19.74 -1.55
#